data_AF-A0A7J9N216-F1
#
_entry.id   AF-A0A7J9N216-F1
#
_cell.length_a   1.000
_cell.length_b   1.000
_cell.length_c   1.000
_cell.angle_alpha   90.00
_cell.angle_beta   90.00
_cell.angle_gamma   90.00
#
_symmetry.space_group_name_H-M   'P 1'
#
loop_
_entity.id
_entity.type
_entity.pdbx_description
1 polymer ?
#
loop_
_entity_poly.entity_id
_entity_poly.type
_entity_poly.pdbx_seq_one_letter_code
_entity_poly.pdbx_strand_id
1 'polypeptide(L)'
;MTIFQNWQEEDIEWKALWLLPDEILYRCGDFDWVPLLGIWGAVGYAPLLVLKQYRSRQFVPVTQGLAKCEFSYRGDGYKKRVREMVSAWSHTRRMKRLTVGPMTTPEYSEWWVKRINDNVPGPSQENGMSIEEHLRVVPSELEIIRQDFEKRNAELEKKLEQMEEKKMNLRLDVDVQKLEADKLRKGKNKAEEELDSLKTDYKKLSLSIRTAGLGKTSEQWREEVREERNKLY
;
A
#
# COMPACT_ATOMS: atom_id res chain seq x y z
N MET A 1 28.01 8.17 40.73
CA MET A 1 28.69 8.43 39.44
C MET A 1 28.31 9.81 38.95
N THR A 2 29.19 10.79 39.09
CA THR A 2 28.94 12.22 38.81
C THR A 2 29.78 12.68 37.62
N ILE A 3 29.55 12.06 36.46
CA ILE A 3 30.37 12.25 35.25
C ILE A 3 30.14 13.64 34.60
N PHE A 4 29.03 14.30 34.91
CA PHE A 4 28.60 15.55 34.25
C PHE A 4 28.55 16.78 35.16
N GLN A 5 29.06 16.71 36.41
CA GLN A 5 28.93 17.83 37.35
C GLN A 5 29.75 19.07 37.00
N ASN A 6 30.79 18.93 36.17
CA ASN A 6 31.72 20.01 35.84
C ASN A 6 31.52 20.59 34.43
N TRP A 7 30.54 20.12 33.66
CA TRP A 7 30.34 20.57 32.29
C TRP A 7 29.61 21.90 32.28
N GLN A 8 30.18 22.87 31.58
CA GLN A 8 29.50 24.13 31.28
C GLN A 8 28.63 23.98 30.04
N GLU A 9 27.77 24.95 29.79
CA GLU A 9 26.83 24.92 28.67
C GLU A 9 27.56 24.84 27.30
N GLU A 10 28.77 25.40 27.24
CA GLU A 10 29.65 25.44 26.08
C GLU A 10 30.33 24.10 25.81
N ASP A 11 30.46 23.22 26.82
CA ASP A 11 31.13 21.93 26.70
C ASP A 11 30.24 20.85 26.06
N ILE A 12 28.94 21.10 25.93
CA ILE A 12 27.96 20.15 25.42
C ILE A 12 27.57 20.49 23.97
N GLU A 13 28.05 19.71 23.01
CA GLU A 13 27.58 19.77 21.63
C GLU A 13 26.43 18.78 21.38
N TRP A 14 25.24 19.31 21.07
CA TRP A 14 24.02 18.53 20.84
C TRP A 14 23.84 18.06 19.37
N LYS A 15 24.93 17.97 18.60
CA LYS A 15 24.88 17.86 17.14
C LYS A 15 25.52 16.57 16.63
N ALA A 16 24.88 15.95 15.65
CA ALA A 16 25.54 15.05 14.71
C ALA A 16 26.19 15.88 13.58
N LEU A 17 27.51 15.84 13.41
CA LEU A 17 28.27 16.76 12.54
C LEU A 17 27.72 16.91 11.11
N TRP A 18 27.09 15.85 10.60
CA TRP A 18 26.49 15.75 9.26
C TRP A 18 25.07 16.33 9.13
N LEU A 19 24.38 16.69 10.21
CA LEU A 19 23.02 17.22 10.17
C LEU A 19 23.06 18.76 10.14
N LEU A 20 23.02 19.34 8.93
CA LEU A 20 22.95 20.80 8.71
C LEU A 20 21.73 21.21 7.87
N PRO A 21 20.49 20.89 8.29
CA PRO A 21 19.33 21.48 7.63
C PRO A 21 19.28 22.98 7.94
N ASP A 22 19.25 23.81 6.90
CA ASP A 22 19.09 25.27 7.03
C ASP A 22 17.67 25.68 7.44
N GLU A 23 16.74 24.72 7.35
CA GLU A 23 15.32 24.90 7.68
C GLU A 23 14.84 23.86 8.69
N ILE A 24 14.13 24.36 9.70
CA ILE A 24 13.56 23.58 10.79
C ILE A 24 12.07 23.42 10.51
N LEU A 25 11.62 22.19 10.29
CA LEU A 25 10.20 21.85 10.30
C LEU A 25 9.69 22.07 11.73
N TYR A 26 8.60 22.82 11.91
CA TYR A 26 8.10 23.11 13.26
C TYR A 26 6.58 23.02 13.42
N ARG A 27 5.81 23.01 12.32
CA ARG A 27 4.34 22.99 12.33
C ARG A 27 3.82 22.11 11.19
N CYS A 28 2.73 21.40 11.42
CA CYS A 28 2.02 20.61 10.42
C CYS A 28 0.52 20.94 10.46
N GLY A 29 -0.04 21.49 9.38
CA GLY A 29 -1.43 21.95 9.35
C GLY A 29 -1.71 22.93 10.49
N ASP A 30 -2.70 22.57 11.32
CA ASP A 30 -3.13 23.33 12.51
C ASP A 30 -2.39 22.91 13.80
N PHE A 31 -1.49 21.92 13.73
CA PHE A 31 -0.70 21.49 14.88
C PHE A 31 0.56 22.33 15.04
N ASP A 32 0.71 23.03 16.17
CA ASP A 32 1.91 23.82 16.54
C ASP A 32 3.18 22.99 16.80
N TRP A 33 3.16 21.72 16.43
CA TRP A 33 4.23 20.76 16.57
C TRP A 33 4.10 19.70 15.46
N VAL A 34 5.09 18.83 15.35
CA VAL A 34 5.18 17.80 14.33
C VAL A 34 4.67 16.49 14.92
N PRO A 35 3.50 15.97 14.51
CA PRO A 35 3.08 14.65 14.95
C PRO A 35 3.99 13.59 14.32
N LEU A 36 4.50 12.68 15.15
CA LEU A 36 5.31 11.53 14.74
C LEU A 36 4.51 10.27 14.99
N LEU A 37 4.23 9.51 13.92
CA LEU A 37 3.58 8.21 14.02
C LEU A 37 4.62 7.16 14.37
N GLY A 38 4.45 6.51 15.51
CA GLY A 38 5.23 5.37 15.97
C GLY A 38 4.47 4.05 15.84
N ILE A 39 5.06 2.98 16.36
CA ILE A 39 4.50 1.62 16.33
C ILE A 39 3.27 1.50 17.24
N TRP A 40 3.24 2.23 18.35
CA TRP A 40 2.21 2.14 19.37
C TRP A 40 1.13 3.23 19.29
N GLY A 41 1.33 4.23 18.43
CA GLY A 41 0.51 5.43 18.42
C GLY A 41 1.23 6.60 17.78
N ALA A 42 0.92 7.80 18.22
CA ALA A 42 1.60 9.02 17.81
C ALA A 42 2.08 9.81 19.02
N VAL A 43 3.14 10.59 18.83
CA VAL A 43 3.64 11.58 19.80
C VAL A 43 3.85 12.92 19.12
N GLY A 44 3.61 14.01 19.84
CA GLY A 44 3.93 15.36 19.36
C GLY A 44 5.41 15.66 19.57
N TYR A 45 6.18 15.80 18.49
CA TYR A 45 7.52 16.36 18.56
C TYR A 45 7.45 17.87 18.39
N ALA A 46 8.01 18.64 19.33
CA ALA A 46 8.03 20.09 19.28
C ALA A 46 9.46 20.64 19.00
N PRO A 47 9.86 20.74 17.73
CA PRO A 47 11.18 21.22 17.28
C PRO A 47 11.59 22.56 17.90
N LEU A 48 10.63 23.46 18.15
CA LEU A 48 10.90 24.77 18.73
C LEU A 48 11.39 24.71 20.19
N LEU A 49 11.16 23.60 20.89
CA LEU A 49 11.73 23.37 22.23
C LEU A 49 13.20 22.98 22.20
N VAL A 50 13.69 22.50 21.06
CA VAL A 50 15.02 21.89 20.93
C VAL A 50 15.86 22.60 19.85
N LEU A 51 15.63 23.89 19.64
CA LEU A 51 16.32 24.71 18.64
C LEU A 51 17.85 24.73 18.77
N LYS A 52 18.37 24.45 19.97
CA LYS A 52 19.81 24.27 20.22
C LYS A 52 20.41 23.12 19.41
N GLN A 53 19.67 22.04 19.16
CA GLN A 53 20.09 20.93 18.27
C GLN A 53 20.34 21.40 16.84
N TYR A 54 19.64 22.45 16.41
CA TYR A 54 19.75 23.03 15.08
C TYR A 54 20.72 24.23 15.03
N ARG A 55 21.41 24.56 16.13
CA ARG A 55 22.19 25.79 16.32
C ARG A 55 21.38 27.06 15.97
N SER A 56 20.08 27.02 16.27
CA SER A 56 19.19 28.16 16.10
C SER A 56 18.94 28.82 17.45
N ARG A 57 18.79 30.15 17.43
CA ARG A 57 18.44 30.94 18.60
C ARG A 57 17.18 30.41 19.27
N GLN A 58 17.25 30.17 20.58
CA GLN A 58 16.14 29.74 21.42
C GLN A 58 15.26 30.93 21.80
N PHE A 59 13.96 30.70 21.79
CA PHE A 59 12.93 31.64 22.22
C PHE A 59 11.77 30.85 22.84
N VAL A 60 10.90 31.53 23.60
CA VAL A 60 9.74 30.90 24.24
C VAL A 60 8.76 30.40 23.17
N PRO A 61 8.58 29.08 22.99
CA PRO A 61 7.68 28.55 21.98
C PRO A 61 6.27 28.37 22.54
N VAL A 62 5.30 28.31 21.64
CA VAL A 62 3.94 27.89 21.97
C VAL A 62 3.96 26.42 22.36
N THR A 63 3.44 26.12 23.55
CA THR A 63 3.39 24.75 24.10
C THR A 63 1.96 24.25 24.31
N GLN A 64 0.97 25.07 23.96
CA GLN A 64 -0.45 24.74 24.16
C GLN A 64 -0.85 23.55 23.30
N GLY A 65 -1.36 22.50 23.92
CA GLY A 65 -1.93 21.37 23.20
C GLY A 65 -0.95 20.24 22.84
N LEU A 66 0.32 20.29 23.26
CA LEU A 66 1.28 19.20 23.02
C LEU A 66 0.73 17.82 23.43
N ALA A 67 0.05 17.76 24.58
CA ALA A 67 -0.61 16.55 25.09
C ALA A 67 -1.73 16.02 24.18
N LYS A 68 -2.30 16.84 23.29
CA LYS A 68 -3.39 16.44 22.39
C LYS A 68 -2.90 15.59 21.22
N CYS A 69 -1.61 15.62 20.90
CA CYS A 69 -1.06 14.82 19.80
C CYS A 69 -0.46 13.49 20.22
N GLU A 70 -0.53 13.17 21.50
CA GLU A 70 -0.33 11.80 21.93
C GLU A 70 -1.63 11.02 21.77
N PHE A 71 -1.55 9.86 21.13
CA PHE A 71 -2.63 8.87 21.14
C PHE A 71 -2.07 7.47 20.88
N SER A 72 -2.76 6.43 21.34
CA SER A 72 -2.41 5.04 21.05
C SER A 72 -3.32 4.42 19.99
N TYR A 73 -2.82 3.46 19.22
CA TYR A 73 -3.65 2.73 18.24
C TYR A 73 -4.72 1.83 18.87
N ARG A 74 -4.62 1.55 20.18
CA ARG A 74 -5.63 0.80 20.93
C ARG A 74 -6.85 1.65 21.28
N GLY A 75 -6.74 2.98 21.22
CA GLY A 75 -7.85 3.89 21.51
C GLY A 75 -8.93 3.89 20.42
N ASP A 76 -10.14 4.29 20.80
CA ASP A 76 -11.21 4.54 19.83
C ASP A 76 -10.87 5.75 18.93
N GLY A 77 -11.43 5.76 17.72
CA GLY A 77 -11.23 6.87 16.79
C GLY A 77 -9.79 7.04 16.24
N TYR A 78 -8.85 6.14 16.53
CA TYR A 78 -7.45 6.26 16.09
C TYR A 78 -7.32 6.43 14.56
N LYS A 79 -8.15 5.74 13.77
CA LYS A 79 -8.18 5.88 12.29
C LYS A 79 -8.50 7.30 11.85
N LYS A 80 -9.36 8.01 12.59
CA LYS A 80 -9.68 9.42 12.31
C LYS A 80 -8.47 10.30 12.62
N ARG A 81 -7.83 10.12 13.78
CA ARG A 81 -6.62 10.85 14.17
C ARG A 81 -5.45 10.64 13.21
N VAL A 82 -5.23 9.39 12.75
CA VAL A 82 -4.20 9.09 11.75
C VAL A 82 -4.48 9.85 10.45
N ARG A 83 -5.73 9.88 9.96
CA ARG A 83 -6.08 10.66 8.77
C ARG A 83 -5.84 12.15 8.95
N GLU A 84 -6.23 12.72 10.09
CA GLU A 84 -5.98 14.12 10.43
C GLU A 84 -4.47 14.44 10.40
N MET A 85 -3.63 13.57 10.97
CA MET A 85 -2.17 13.75 10.94
C MET A 85 -1.57 13.63 9.54
N VAL A 86 -2.00 12.64 8.75
CA VAL A 86 -1.55 12.48 7.36
C VAL A 86 -1.96 13.70 6.53
N SER A 87 -3.17 14.24 6.73
CA SER A 87 -3.63 15.48 6.10
C SER A 87 -2.87 16.72 6.59
N ALA A 88 -2.42 16.75 7.85
CA ALA A 88 -1.60 17.84 8.36
C ALA A 88 -0.17 17.81 7.79
N TRP A 89 0.38 16.63 7.50
CA TRP A 89 1.68 16.47 6.88
C TRP A 89 1.74 16.97 5.44
N SER A 90 0.64 17.11 4.72
CA SER A 90 0.66 17.78 3.42
C SER A 90 0.84 19.31 3.54
N HIS A 91 0.64 19.87 4.74
CA HIS A 91 0.73 21.30 5.03
C HIS A 91 1.83 21.60 6.05
N THR A 92 3.07 21.27 5.70
CA THR A 92 4.21 21.56 6.58
C THR A 92 4.61 23.03 6.56
N ARG A 93 5.01 23.57 7.73
CA ARG A 93 5.69 24.87 7.81
C ARG A 93 7.10 24.70 8.35
N ARG A 94 8.02 25.36 7.67
CA ARG A 94 9.44 25.38 8.00
C ARG A 94 9.84 26.81 8.32
N MET A 95 10.83 26.98 9.19
CA MET A 95 11.45 28.26 9.45
C MET A 95 12.95 28.18 9.18
N LYS A 96 13.53 29.28 8.74
CA LYS A 96 14.99 29.38 8.61
C LYS A 96 15.63 29.44 10.00
N ARG A 97 16.82 28.87 10.11
CA ARG A 97 17.65 29.01 11.30
C ARG A 97 17.91 30.49 11.59
N LEU A 98 17.81 30.86 12.86
CA LEU A 98 18.15 32.19 13.35
C LEU A 98 19.51 32.13 14.04
N THR A 99 20.55 32.68 13.42
CA THR A 99 21.93 32.67 13.95
C THR A 99 22.41 34.04 14.45
N VAL A 100 21.57 35.08 14.37
CA VAL A 100 21.97 36.46 14.70
C VAL A 100 21.60 36.80 16.15
N GLY A 101 22.60 37.28 16.90
CA GLY A 101 22.48 37.66 18.31
C GLY A 101 22.76 36.51 19.29
N PRO A 102 22.54 36.73 20.60
CA PRO A 102 22.72 35.70 21.63
C PRO A 102 21.89 34.44 21.32
N MET A 103 22.49 33.26 21.52
CA MET A 103 21.86 31.97 21.20
C MET A 103 20.63 31.66 22.08
N THR A 104 20.60 32.22 23.28
CA THR A 104 19.50 32.07 24.24
C THR A 104 19.00 33.45 24.61
N THR A 105 17.68 33.69 24.52
CA THR A 105 17.12 34.97 25.00
C THR A 105 16.89 34.95 26.51
N PRO A 106 16.99 36.10 27.20
CA PRO A 106 16.71 36.19 28.64
C PRO A 106 15.31 35.64 29.01
N GLU A 107 14.31 35.92 28.17
CA GLU A 107 12.93 35.45 28.37
C GLU A 107 12.83 33.93 28.29
N TYR A 108 13.62 33.29 27.41
CA TYR A 108 13.68 31.84 27.33
C TYR A 108 14.26 31.24 28.61
N SER A 109 15.33 31.81 29.15
CA SER A 109 15.95 31.36 30.41
C SER A 109 14.98 31.47 31.58
N GLU A 110 14.28 32.60 31.71
CA GLU A 110 13.27 32.80 32.76
C GLU A 110 12.10 31.82 32.63
N TRP A 111 11.62 31.62 31.41
CA TRP A 111 10.53 30.69 31.14
C TRP A 111 10.95 29.23 31.40
N TRP A 112 12.20 28.86 31.08
CA TRP A 112 12.73 27.53 31.35
C TRP A 112 12.83 27.24 32.85
N VAL A 113 13.32 28.20 33.64
CA VAL A 113 13.37 28.10 35.11
C VAL A 113 11.96 27.93 35.70
N LYS A 114 10.97 28.70 35.22
CA LYS A 114 9.57 28.57 35.65
C LYS A 114 9.00 27.18 35.32
N ARG A 115 9.26 26.66 34.12
CA ARG A 115 8.81 25.32 33.71
C ARG A 115 9.38 24.20 34.57
N ILE A 116 10.67 24.26 34.93
CA ILE A 116 11.28 23.22 35.78
C ILE A 116 10.49 23.10 37.08
N ASN A 117 10.02 24.22 37.63
CA ASN A 117 9.23 24.21 38.86
C ASN A 117 7.80 23.67 38.64
N ASP A 118 7.25 23.78 37.43
CA ASP A 118 5.89 23.33 37.08
C ASP A 118 5.81 21.87 36.59
N ASN A 119 6.91 21.25 36.13
CA ASN A 119 6.92 19.92 35.50
C ASN A 119 8.07 19.00 35.95
N VAL A 120 8.55 19.11 37.19
CA VAL A 120 9.22 17.97 37.82
C VAL A 120 8.13 17.18 38.55
N PRO A 121 7.61 16.07 37.99
CA PRO A 121 7.26 14.98 38.88
C PRO A 121 8.54 14.71 39.66
N GLY A 122 8.56 14.97 40.97
CA GLY A 122 9.61 14.43 41.83
C GLY A 122 9.78 12.95 41.45
N PRO A 123 11.01 12.42 41.36
CA PRO A 123 11.21 11.03 40.95
C PRO A 123 10.26 10.20 41.80
N SER A 124 9.25 9.59 41.15
CA SER A 124 8.24 8.84 41.86
C SER A 124 8.99 7.88 42.76
N GLN A 125 8.79 8.02 44.07
CA GLN A 125 9.42 7.18 45.07
C GLN A 125 8.85 5.74 45.03
N GLU A 126 8.22 5.36 43.91
CA GLU A 126 7.69 4.06 43.62
C GLU A 126 8.66 3.35 42.68
N ASN A 127 9.36 2.39 43.28
CA ASN A 127 10.29 1.43 42.70
C ASN A 127 11.72 1.95 42.59
N GLY A 128 12.55 1.54 43.56
CA GLY A 128 14.00 1.72 43.58
C GLY A 128 14.76 0.95 42.48
N MET A 129 14.17 0.79 41.30
CA MET A 129 14.88 0.29 40.13
C MET A 129 15.72 1.42 39.54
N SER A 130 17.01 1.14 39.40
CA SER A 130 17.93 2.09 38.75
C SER A 130 17.52 2.31 37.27
N ILE A 131 17.90 3.46 36.70
CA ILE A 131 17.75 3.74 35.26
C ILE A 131 18.34 2.59 34.41
N GLU A 132 19.39 1.95 34.92
CA GLU A 132 20.08 0.82 34.29
C GLU A 132 19.22 -0.46 34.22
N GLU A 133 18.35 -0.71 35.22
CA GLU A 133 17.37 -1.80 35.20
C GLU A 133 16.24 -1.53 34.21
N HIS A 134 15.72 -0.30 34.15
CA HIS A 134 14.73 0.09 33.13
C HIS A 134 15.30 -0.05 31.71
N LEU A 135 16.56 0.37 31.51
CA LEU A 135 17.27 0.21 30.24
C LEU A 135 17.68 -1.24 29.94
N ARG A 136 17.52 -2.20 30.87
CA ARG A 136 17.74 -3.64 30.62
C ARG A 136 16.45 -4.36 30.21
N VAL A 137 15.30 -3.90 30.70
CA VAL A 137 13.96 -4.43 30.36
C VAL A 137 13.46 -3.88 29.02
N VAL A 138 13.74 -2.61 28.70
CA VAL A 138 13.34 -2.00 27.41
C VAL A 138 13.97 -2.68 26.17
N PRO A 139 15.25 -3.10 26.18
CA PRO A 139 15.83 -3.87 25.09
C PRO A 139 15.17 -5.23 24.85
N SER A 140 14.75 -5.94 25.91
CA SER A 140 14.16 -7.27 25.75
C SER A 140 12.75 -7.21 25.16
N GLU A 141 11.94 -6.23 25.54
CA GLU A 141 10.62 -6.02 24.92
C GLU A 141 10.74 -5.64 23.44
N LEU A 142 11.68 -4.74 23.10
CA LEU A 142 11.94 -4.35 21.70
C LEU A 142 12.48 -5.52 20.86
N GLU A 143 13.33 -6.36 21.44
CA GLU A 143 13.86 -7.56 20.79
C GLU A 143 12.74 -8.58 20.49
N ILE A 144 11.83 -8.81 21.45
CA ILE A 144 10.66 -9.68 21.26
C ILE A 144 9.77 -9.14 20.14
N ILE A 145 9.49 -7.83 20.12
CA ILE A 145 8.67 -7.19 19.09
C ILE A 145 9.33 -7.29 17.71
N ARG A 146 10.66 -7.09 17.64
CA ARG A 146 11.42 -7.22 16.38
C ARG A 146 11.30 -8.62 15.81
N GLN A 147 11.49 -9.65 16.64
CA GLN A 147 11.35 -11.04 16.21
C GLN A 147 9.92 -11.36 15.74
N ASP A 148 8.91 -10.86 16.45
CA ASP A 148 7.50 -11.05 16.08
C ASP A 148 7.18 -10.37 14.73
N PHE A 149 7.80 -9.22 14.47
CA PHE A 149 7.70 -8.50 13.19
C PHE A 149 8.40 -9.24 12.05
N GLU A 150 9.63 -9.71 12.26
CA GLU A 150 10.39 -10.51 11.28
C GLU A 150 9.63 -11.78 10.89
N LYS A 151 9.04 -12.48 11.87
CA LYS A 151 8.20 -13.66 11.62
C LYS A 151 6.99 -13.34 10.73
N ARG A 152 6.26 -12.26 11.04
CA ARG A 152 5.10 -11.83 10.24
C ARG A 152 5.50 -11.45 8.82
N ASN A 153 6.65 -10.79 8.64
CA ASN A 153 7.17 -10.46 7.32
C ASN A 153 7.50 -11.73 6.51
N ALA A 154 8.18 -12.71 7.11
CA ALA A 154 8.47 -13.99 6.44
C ALA A 154 7.20 -14.75 6.03
N GLU A 155 6.16 -14.73 6.88
CA GLU A 155 4.85 -15.32 6.53
C GLU A 155 4.17 -14.59 5.35
N LEU A 156 4.29 -13.27 5.29
CA LEU A 156 3.77 -12.46 4.18
C LEU A 156 4.53 -12.69 2.88
N GLU A 157 5.85 -12.76 2.92
CA GLU A 157 6.69 -13.10 1.75
C GLU A 157 6.32 -14.46 1.17
N LYS A 158 6.15 -15.48 2.02
CA LYS A 158 5.71 -16.81 1.58
C LYS A 158 4.33 -16.79 0.93
N LYS A 159 3.39 -16.00 1.47
CA LYS A 159 2.05 -15.83 0.86
C LYS A 159 2.14 -15.12 -0.48
N LEU A 160 3.03 -14.13 -0.62
CA LEU A 160 3.24 -13.40 -1.86
C LEU A 160 3.77 -14.33 -2.95
N GLU A 161 4.79 -15.13 -2.64
CA GLU A 161 5.35 -16.14 -3.55
C GLU A 161 4.29 -17.15 -4.02
N GLN A 162 3.49 -17.69 -3.09
CA GLN A 162 2.38 -18.59 -3.43
C GLN A 162 1.33 -17.95 -4.34
N MET A 163 1.02 -16.68 -4.12
CA MET A 163 0.07 -15.95 -4.96
C MET A 163 0.64 -15.70 -6.35
N GLU A 164 1.94 -15.47 -6.45
CA GLU A 164 2.64 -15.25 -7.72
C GLU A 164 2.72 -16.54 -8.55
N GLU A 165 2.96 -17.68 -7.90
CA GLU A 165 2.92 -19.01 -8.52
C GLU A 165 1.50 -19.33 -9.04
N LYS A 166 0.46 -19.14 -8.21
CA LYS A 166 -0.94 -19.33 -8.64
C LYS A 166 -1.30 -18.46 -9.84
N LYS A 167 -0.82 -17.21 -9.87
CA LYS A 167 -1.02 -16.30 -11.00
C LYS A 167 -0.34 -16.80 -12.27
N MET A 168 0.86 -17.39 -12.18
CA MET A 168 1.55 -17.98 -13.33
C MET A 168 0.79 -19.20 -13.87
N ASN A 169 0.34 -20.10 -12.99
CA ASN A 169 -0.44 -21.27 -13.39
C ASN A 169 -1.73 -20.89 -14.10
N LEU A 170 -2.49 -19.93 -13.56
CA LEU A 170 -3.71 -19.43 -14.20
C LEU A 170 -3.45 -18.81 -15.58
N ARG A 171 -2.29 -18.17 -15.78
CA ARG A 171 -1.91 -17.65 -17.10
C ARG A 171 -1.68 -18.77 -18.10
N LEU A 172 -0.98 -19.84 -17.69
CA LEU A 172 -0.76 -21.02 -18.53
C LEU A 172 -2.09 -21.69 -18.90
N ASP A 173 -3.01 -21.83 -17.94
CA ASP A 173 -4.33 -22.41 -18.19
C ASP A 173 -5.13 -21.60 -19.23
N VAL A 174 -5.06 -20.27 -19.15
CA VAL A 174 -5.70 -19.38 -20.14
C VAL A 174 -5.09 -19.58 -21.53
N ASP A 175 -3.77 -19.69 -21.64
CA ASP A 175 -3.10 -19.93 -22.92
C ASP A 175 -3.45 -21.30 -23.52
N VAL A 176 -3.56 -22.34 -22.68
CA VAL A 176 -4.02 -23.68 -23.09
C VAL A 176 -5.45 -23.62 -23.61
N GLN A 177 -6.38 -23.01 -22.86
CA GLN A 177 -7.77 -22.88 -23.29
C GLN A 177 -7.89 -22.09 -24.60
N LYS A 178 -7.06 -21.06 -24.80
CA LYS A 178 -7.03 -20.28 -26.03
C LYS A 178 -6.57 -21.13 -27.23
N LEU A 179 -5.55 -21.96 -27.05
CA LEU A 179 -5.07 -22.89 -28.08
C LEU A 179 -6.12 -23.95 -28.44
N GLU A 180 -6.83 -24.48 -27.45
CA GLU A 180 -7.92 -25.43 -27.65
C GLU A 180 -9.09 -24.79 -28.41
N ALA A 181 -9.50 -23.58 -28.03
CA ALA A 181 -10.54 -22.83 -28.72
C ALA A 181 -10.17 -22.53 -30.18
N ASP A 182 -8.91 -22.17 -30.44
CA ASP A 182 -8.41 -21.95 -31.81
C ASP A 182 -8.42 -23.24 -32.65
N LYS A 183 -8.07 -24.38 -32.06
CA LYS A 183 -8.18 -25.70 -32.75
C LYS A 183 -9.63 -26.04 -33.07
N LEU A 184 -10.55 -25.86 -32.11
CA LEU A 184 -11.98 -26.09 -32.33
C LEU A 184 -12.54 -25.17 -33.42
N ARG A 185 -12.16 -23.89 -33.43
CA ARG A 185 -12.56 -22.95 -34.49
C ARG A 185 -12.09 -23.40 -35.87
N LYS A 186 -10.83 -23.83 -36.00
CA LYS A 186 -10.29 -24.36 -37.27
C LYS A 186 -11.05 -25.61 -37.72
N GLY A 187 -11.33 -26.54 -36.80
CA GLY A 187 -12.12 -27.74 -37.08
C GLY A 187 -13.54 -27.42 -37.54
N LYS A 188 -14.21 -26.46 -36.87
CA LYS A 188 -15.55 -25.99 -37.25
C LYS A 188 -15.56 -25.41 -38.67
N ASN A 189 -14.63 -24.51 -38.98
CA ASN A 189 -14.56 -23.88 -40.31
C ASN A 189 -14.39 -24.93 -41.42
N LYS A 190 -13.53 -25.94 -41.20
CA LYS A 190 -13.33 -27.02 -42.16
C LYS A 190 -14.61 -27.86 -42.37
N ALA A 191 -15.30 -28.22 -41.28
CA ALA A 191 -16.56 -28.96 -41.37
C ALA A 191 -17.67 -28.15 -42.08
N GLU A 192 -17.67 -26.83 -41.92
CA GLU A 192 -18.59 -25.91 -42.60
C GLU A 192 -18.31 -25.83 -44.11
N GLU A 193 -17.03 -25.75 -44.52
CA GLU A 193 -16.61 -25.84 -45.93
C GLU A 193 -17.00 -27.19 -46.56
N GLU A 194 -16.79 -28.30 -45.87
CA GLU A 194 -17.18 -29.65 -46.33
C GLU A 194 -18.70 -29.77 -46.48
N LEU A 195 -19.47 -29.21 -45.54
CA LEU A 195 -20.93 -29.19 -45.60
C LEU A 195 -21.44 -28.37 -46.80
N ASP A 196 -20.85 -27.21 -47.05
CA ASP A 196 -21.20 -26.37 -48.20
C ASP A 196 -20.88 -27.06 -49.53
N SER A 197 -19.71 -27.71 -49.64
CA SER A 197 -19.36 -28.53 -50.80
C SER A 197 -20.39 -29.63 -51.02
N LEU A 198 -20.69 -30.43 -50.00
CA LEU A 198 -21.66 -31.52 -50.07
C LEU A 198 -23.05 -31.02 -50.48
N LYS A 199 -23.47 -29.86 -49.97
CA LYS A 199 -24.73 -29.21 -50.34
C LYS A 199 -24.75 -28.79 -51.81
N THR A 200 -23.63 -28.32 -52.36
CA THR A 200 -23.52 -28.02 -53.80
C THR A 200 -23.57 -29.27 -54.66
N ASP A 201 -22.87 -30.33 -54.28
CA ASP A 201 -22.87 -31.61 -54.99
C ASP A 201 -24.26 -32.26 -54.99
N TYR A 202 -24.94 -32.24 -53.84
CA TYR A 202 -26.32 -32.72 -53.72
C TYR A 202 -27.28 -31.97 -54.66
N LYS A 203 -27.18 -30.62 -54.71
CA LYS A 203 -27.99 -29.81 -55.65
C LYS A 203 -27.72 -30.19 -57.10
N LYS A 204 -26.45 -30.39 -57.47
CA LYS A 204 -26.06 -30.79 -58.82
C LYS A 204 -26.59 -32.17 -59.19
N LEU A 205 -26.44 -33.15 -58.30
CA LEU A 205 -26.98 -34.50 -58.47
C LEU A 205 -28.50 -34.49 -58.63
N SER A 206 -29.21 -33.72 -57.80
CA SER A 206 -30.67 -33.57 -57.89
C SER A 206 -31.12 -32.99 -59.24
N LEU A 207 -30.40 -31.97 -59.75
CA LEU A 207 -30.65 -31.44 -61.09
C LEU A 207 -30.38 -32.50 -62.17
N SER A 208 -29.27 -33.23 -62.10
CA SER A 208 -28.96 -34.31 -63.05
C SER A 208 -30.02 -35.41 -63.07
N ILE A 209 -30.54 -35.83 -61.91
CA ILE A 209 -31.63 -36.82 -61.79
C ILE A 209 -32.91 -36.31 -62.47
N ARG A 210 -33.24 -35.02 -62.32
CA ARG A 210 -34.39 -34.41 -63.02
C ARG A 210 -34.18 -34.40 -64.53
N THR A 211 -33.01 -34.00 -65.01
CA THR A 211 -32.71 -33.90 -66.45
C THR A 211 -32.67 -35.28 -67.13
N ALA A 212 -32.16 -36.30 -66.45
CA ALA A 212 -32.11 -37.68 -66.98
C ALA A 212 -33.47 -38.40 -66.95
N GLY A 213 -34.54 -37.77 -66.45
CA GLY A 213 -35.87 -38.38 -66.33
C GLY A 213 -36.00 -39.47 -65.25
N LEU A 214 -34.93 -39.72 -64.49
CA LEU A 214 -34.86 -40.73 -63.43
C LEU A 214 -35.56 -40.30 -62.13
N GLY A 215 -35.98 -39.04 -62.03
CA GLY A 215 -36.75 -38.50 -60.90
C GLY A 215 -38.25 -38.82 -60.92
N LYS A 216 -38.73 -39.59 -61.90
CA LYS A 216 -40.14 -39.98 -62.01
C LYS A 216 -40.52 -40.93 -60.87
N THR A 217 -41.62 -40.65 -60.20
CA THR A 217 -42.21 -41.58 -59.22
C THR A 217 -42.75 -42.82 -59.93
N SER A 218 -42.87 -43.95 -59.22
CA SER A 218 -43.36 -45.22 -59.79
C SER A 218 -44.72 -45.08 -60.48
N GLU A 219 -45.56 -44.14 -60.03
CA GLU A 219 -46.85 -43.81 -60.68
C GLU A 219 -46.67 -43.13 -62.03
N GLN A 220 -45.76 -42.16 -62.13
CA GLN A 220 -45.46 -41.46 -63.39
C GLN A 220 -44.90 -42.43 -64.46
N TRP A 221 -44.07 -43.41 -64.05
CA TRP A 221 -43.62 -44.47 -64.95
C TRP A 221 -44.77 -45.37 -65.43
N ARG A 222 -45.76 -45.66 -64.58
CA ARG A 222 -46.94 -46.46 -64.96
C ARG A 222 -47.87 -45.73 -65.92
N GLU A 223 -48.04 -44.41 -65.74
CA GLU A 223 -48.85 -43.56 -66.63
C GLU A 223 -48.25 -43.51 -68.05
N GLU A 224 -46.94 -43.30 -68.15
CA GLU A 224 -46.24 -43.15 -69.43
C GLU A 224 -46.19 -44.47 -70.22
N VAL A 225 -46.02 -45.60 -69.53
CA VAL A 225 -46.14 -46.94 -70.14
C VAL A 225 -47.57 -47.20 -70.64
N ARG A 226 -48.61 -46.70 -69.95
CA ARG A 226 -50.00 -46.80 -70.42
C ARG A 226 -50.25 -45.95 -71.67
N GLU A 227 -49.74 -44.72 -71.69
CA GLU A 227 -49.88 -43.82 -72.86
C GLU A 227 -49.17 -44.39 -74.11
N GLU A 228 -47.95 -44.89 -73.97
CA GLU A 228 -47.22 -45.52 -75.08
C GLU A 228 -47.93 -46.80 -75.58
N ARG A 229 -48.53 -47.58 -74.68
CA ARG A 229 -49.30 -48.77 -75.05
C ARG A 229 -50.58 -48.42 -75.84
N ASN A 230 -51.14 -47.24 -75.62
CA ASN A 230 -52.32 -46.75 -76.33
C ASN A 230 -52.01 -46.09 -77.69
N LYS A 231 -50.74 -45.76 -77.98
CA LYS A 231 -50.31 -45.26 -79.31
C LYS A 231 -50.01 -46.37 -80.31
N LEU A 232 -49.92 -47.62 -79.85
CA LEU A 232 -49.59 -48.81 -80.65
C LEU A 232 -50.81 -49.61 -81.13
N TYR A 233 -52.02 -49.09 -80.92
CA TYR A 233 -53.30 -49.60 -81.43
C TYR A 233 -54.05 -48.49 -82.17
#